data_AF-A0A0M3KDB7-F1
#
_entry.id   AF-A0A0M3KDB7-F1
#
_cell.length_a   1.000
_cell.length_b   1.000
_cell.length_c   1.000
_cell.angle_alpha   90.00
_cell.angle_beta   90.00
_cell.angle_gamma   90.00
#
_symmetry.space_group_name_H-M   'P 1'
#
loop_
_entity.id
_entity.type
_entity.pdbx_description
1 polymer ?
#
loop_
_entity_poly.entity_id
_entity_poly.type
_entity_poly.pdbx_seq_one_letter_code
_entity_poly.pdbx_strand_id
1 'polypeptide(L)'
;MLACHALADMQDDPSTFKAYSREIIDRHLRMNIHLEPKWWNDFWQIFLEFLETKGPVDDATKKAWLELGKQFSDECLAHLKNLGQPH
;
A
#
# COMPACT_ATOMS: atom_id res chain seq x y z
N MET A 1 5.59 8.13 -5.13
CA MET A 1 6.72 8.08 -4.17
C MET A 1 6.36 8.63 -2.81
N LEU A 2 5.82 9.86 -2.66
CA LEU A 2 5.52 10.43 -1.33
C LEU A 2 4.67 9.50 -0.43
N ALA A 3 3.63 8.86 -0.98
CA ALA A 3 2.79 7.94 -0.21
C ALA A 3 3.57 6.73 0.35
N CYS A 4 4.54 6.19 -0.39
CA CYS A 4 5.38 5.08 0.08
C CYS A 4 6.28 5.53 1.25
N HIS A 5 6.87 6.73 1.16
CA HIS A 5 7.65 7.29 2.27
C HIS A 5 6.78 7.52 3.51
N ALA A 6 5.58 8.07 3.33
CA ALA A 6 4.66 8.30 4.43
C ALA A 6 4.26 6.97 5.11
N LEU A 7 3.92 5.94 4.32
CA LEU A 7 3.59 4.61 4.86
C LEU A 7 4.72 4.00 5.69
N ALA A 8 5.98 4.14 5.23
CA ALA A 8 7.14 3.67 5.99
C ALA A 8 7.35 4.45 7.30
N ASP A 9 7.19 5.79 7.26
CA ASP A 9 7.35 6.65 8.45
C ASP A 9 6.27 6.39 9.52
N MET A 10 5.06 6.00 9.10
CA MET A 10 3.94 5.75 9.99
C MET A 10 3.83 4.28 10.45
N GLN A 11 4.77 3.40 10.09
CA GLN A 11 4.65 1.96 10.37
C GLN A 11 4.55 1.66 11.88
N ASP A 12 5.20 2.48 12.72
CA ASP A 12 5.18 2.36 14.18
C ASP A 12 3.95 3.01 14.83
N ASP A 13 3.06 3.64 14.05
CA ASP A 13 1.74 4.12 14.48
C ASP A 13 0.63 3.41 13.67
N PRO A 14 0.16 2.25 14.15
CA PRO A 14 -0.85 1.46 13.44
C PRO A 14 -2.15 2.21 13.17
N SER A 15 -2.50 3.18 14.02
CA SER A 15 -3.75 3.94 13.87
C SER A 15 -3.66 4.91 12.69
N THR A 16 -2.55 5.64 12.60
CA THR A 16 -2.28 6.58 11.52
C THR A 16 -2.00 5.86 10.21
N PHE A 17 -1.23 4.75 10.25
CA PHE A 17 -1.00 3.91 9.07
C PHE A 17 -2.31 3.46 8.43
N LYS A 18 -3.22 2.89 9.22
CA LYS A 18 -4.52 2.42 8.72
C LYS A 18 -5.39 3.56 8.20
N ALA A 19 -5.42 4.69 8.91
CA ALA A 19 -6.17 5.86 8.47
C ALA A 19 -5.68 6.37 7.10
N TYR A 20 -4.36 6.42 6.90
CA TYR A 20 -3.77 6.83 5.63
C TYR A 20 -4.05 5.81 4.52
N SER A 21 -3.97 4.51 4.79
CA SER A 21 -4.33 3.46 3.82
C SER A 21 -5.77 3.61 3.31
N ARG A 22 -6.73 3.88 4.22
CA ARG A 22 -8.12 4.14 3.85
C ARG A 22 -8.29 5.43 3.07
N GLU A 23 -7.58 6.49 3.44
CA GLU A 23 -7.61 7.75 2.68
C GLU A 23 -7.01 7.59 1.27
N ILE A 24 -6.03 6.69 1.08
CA ILE A 24 -5.55 6.33 -0.26
C ILE A 24 -6.68 5.71 -1.08
N ILE A 25 -7.45 4.76 -0.53
CA ILE A 25 -8.64 4.21 -1.20
C ILE A 25 -9.64 5.32 -1.53
N ASP A 26 -10.02 6.12 -0.54
CA ASP A 26 -11.04 7.15 -0.71
C ASP A 26 -10.63 8.16 -1.79
N ARG A 27 -9.34 8.52 -1.86
CA ARG A 27 -8.81 9.38 -2.92
C ARG A 27 -8.92 8.75 -4.31
N HIS A 28 -8.62 7.46 -4.46
CA HIS A 28 -8.76 6.77 -5.75
C HIS A 28 -10.22 6.77 -6.22
N LEU A 29 -11.15 6.44 -5.30
CA LEU A 29 -12.59 6.46 -5.59
C LEU A 29 -13.10 7.87 -5.93
N ARG A 30 -12.69 8.90 -5.18
CA ARG A 30 -13.03 10.31 -5.46
C ARG A 30 -12.54 10.79 -6.83
N MET A 31 -11.45 10.21 -7.33
CA MET A 31 -10.91 10.47 -8.68
C MET A 31 -11.50 9.55 -9.76
N ASN A 32 -12.51 8.74 -9.43
CA ASN A 32 -13.11 7.73 -10.29
C ASN A 32 -12.11 6.70 -10.85
N ILE A 33 -11.10 6.36 -10.04
CA ILE A 33 -10.13 5.31 -10.34
C ILE A 33 -10.55 4.05 -9.59
N HIS A 34 -10.93 3.02 -10.36
CA HIS A 34 -11.33 1.73 -9.85
C HIS A 34 -10.26 0.71 -10.24
N LEU A 35 -9.56 0.19 -9.24
CA LEU A 35 -8.51 -0.81 -9.42
C LEU A 35 -9.07 -2.20 -9.17
N GLU A 36 -8.53 -3.20 -9.88
CA GLU A 36 -8.80 -4.59 -9.48
C GLU A 36 -8.24 -4.84 -8.07
N PRO A 37 -8.97 -5.55 -7.18
CA PRO A 37 -8.55 -5.74 -5.80
C PRO A 37 -7.13 -6.30 -5.65
N LYS A 38 -6.75 -7.23 -6.53
CA LYS A 38 -5.40 -7.83 -6.53
C LYS A 38 -4.27 -6.80 -6.72
N TRP A 39 -4.54 -5.67 -7.40
CA TRP A 39 -3.50 -4.67 -7.68
C TRP A 39 -3.01 -3.93 -6.43
N TRP A 40 -3.81 -3.90 -5.35
CA TRP A 40 -3.34 -3.36 -4.07
C TRP A 40 -2.18 -4.16 -3.49
N ASN A 41 -2.17 -5.47 -3.72
CA ASN A 41 -1.10 -6.37 -3.31
C ASN A 41 0.03 -6.43 -4.36
N ASP A 42 -0.30 -6.52 -5.65
CA ASP A 42 0.68 -6.64 -6.74
C ASP A 42 1.63 -5.41 -6.81
N PHE A 43 1.16 -4.23 -6.38
CA PHE A 43 1.94 -2.98 -6.37
C PHE A 43 3.30 -3.12 -5.67
N TRP A 44 3.38 -3.89 -4.59
CA TRP A 44 4.58 -3.92 -3.74
C TRP A 44 5.76 -4.59 -4.40
N GLN A 45 5.50 -5.61 -5.21
CA GLN A 45 6.56 -6.23 -6.02
C GLN A 45 7.06 -5.24 -7.09
N ILE A 46 6.14 -4.56 -7.78
CA ILE A 46 6.49 -3.52 -8.78
C ILE A 46 7.30 -2.39 -8.13
N PHE A 47 6.95 -2.01 -6.90
CA PHE A 47 7.68 -0.98 -6.16
C PHE A 47 9.10 -1.42 -5.81
N LEU A 48 9.30 -2.68 -5.40
CA LEU A 48 10.63 -3.23 -5.15
C LEU A 48 11.48 -3.29 -6.42
N GLU A 49 10.91 -3.77 -7.53
CA GLU A 49 11.57 -3.78 -8.84
C GLU A 49 11.99 -2.35 -9.24
N PHE A 50 11.14 -1.35 -8.99
CA PHE A 50 11.49 0.05 -9.19
C PHE A 50 12.64 0.51 -8.29
N LEU A 51 12.66 0.17 -7.00
CA LEU A 51 13.74 0.55 -6.09
C LEU A 51 15.09 -0.03 -6.53
N GLU A 52 15.10 -1.27 -7.02
CA GLU A 52 16.30 -1.91 -7.58
C GLU A 52 16.87 -1.16 -8.79
N THR A 53 16.02 -0.44 -9.56
CA THR A 53 16.52 0.46 -10.63
C THR A 53 17.24 1.70 -10.11
N LYS A 54 17.10 2.03 -8.83
CA LYS A 54 17.70 3.21 -8.18
C LYS A 54 18.92 2.89 -7.34
N GLY A 55 19.08 1.63 -6.95
CA GLY A 55 20.22 1.15 -6.19
C GLY A 55 19.97 -0.26 -5.64
N PRO A 56 21.00 -0.91 -5.08
CA PRO A 56 20.83 -2.21 -4.45
C PRO A 56 19.87 -2.11 -3.26
N VAL A 57 18.94 -3.07 -3.18
CA VAL A 57 18.02 -3.25 -2.06
C VAL A 57 18.34 -4.60 -1.42
N ASP A 58 18.70 -4.61 -0.14
CA ASP A 58 19.01 -5.86 0.57
C ASP A 58 17.75 -6.68 0.89
N ASP A 59 17.96 -7.95 1.22
CA ASP A 59 16.88 -8.90 1.49
C ASP A 59 16.03 -8.51 2.71
N ALA A 60 16.64 -7.85 3.70
CA ALA A 60 15.95 -7.36 4.89
C ALA A 60 14.95 -6.25 4.52
N THR A 61 15.38 -5.30 3.70
CA THR A 61 14.57 -4.19 3.19
C THR A 61 13.46 -4.71 2.28
N LYS A 62 13.77 -5.68 1.40
CA LYS A 62 12.75 -6.35 0.56
C LYS A 62 11.65 -6.97 1.41
N LYS A 63 12.04 -7.75 2.43
CA LYS A 63 11.11 -8.39 3.35
C LYS A 63 10.26 -7.37 4.09
N ALA A 64 10.86 -6.28 4.59
CA ALA A 64 10.16 -5.22 5.29
C ALA A 64 9.09 -4.54 4.41
N TRP A 65 9.42 -4.24 3.16
CA TRP A 65 8.44 -3.68 2.21
C TRP A 65 7.30 -4.63 1.88
N LEU A 66 7.57 -5.94 1.73
CA LEU A 66 6.52 -6.92 1.49
C LEU A 66 5.60 -7.09 2.71
N GLU A 67 6.15 -7.04 3.92
CA GLU A 67 5.36 -7.10 5.15
C GLU A 67 4.48 -5.85 5.33
N LEU A 68 5.07 -4.66 5.16
CA LEU A 68 4.33 -3.39 5.14
C LEU A 68 3.23 -3.44 4.07
N GLY A 69 3.59 -3.90 2.87
CA GLY A 69 2.67 -3.95 1.74
C GLY A 69 1.50 -4.89 1.95
N LYS A 70 1.73 -6.01 2.63
CA LYS A 70 0.65 -6.90 3.06
C LYS A 70 -0.29 -6.20 4.03
N GLN A 71 0.23 -5.53 5.06
CA GLN A 71 -0.59 -4.82 6.04
C GLN A 71 -1.43 -3.70 5.40
N PHE A 72 -0.82 -2.96 4.47
CA PHE A 72 -1.50 -1.95 3.68
C PHE A 72 -2.63 -2.56 2.85
N SER A 73 -2.34 -3.64 2.12
CA SER A 73 -3.31 -4.28 1.22
C SER A 73 -4.49 -4.85 1.99
N ASP A 74 -4.24 -5.53 3.11
CA ASP A 74 -5.28 -6.10 3.97
C ASP A 74 -6.24 -4.99 4.47
N GLU A 75 -5.72 -3.83 4.88
CA GLU A 75 -6.54 -2.69 5.32
C GLU A 75 -7.34 -2.07 4.15
N CYS A 76 -6.71 -1.90 2.99
CA CYS A 76 -7.33 -1.39 1.78
C CYS A 76 -8.52 -2.26 1.34
N LEU A 77 -8.35 -3.58 1.28
CA LEU A 77 -9.38 -4.52 0.88
C LEU A 77 -10.51 -4.59 1.92
N ALA A 78 -10.19 -4.53 3.21
CA ALA A 78 -11.19 -4.45 4.27
C ALA A 78 -12.05 -3.18 4.16
N HIS A 79 -11.42 -2.03 3.83
CA HIS A 79 -12.14 -0.77 3.64
C HIS A 79 -13.01 -0.78 2.39
N LEU A 80 -12.50 -1.28 1.26
CA LEU A 80 -13.30 -1.45 0.04
C LEU A 80 -14.52 -2.33 0.28
N LYS A 81 -14.37 -3.44 1.02
CA LYS A 81 -15.49 -4.29 1.44
C LYS A 81 -16.53 -3.50 2.25
N ASN A 82 -16.10 -2.68 3.20
CA ASN A 82 -17.01 -1.84 4.01
C ASN A 82 -17.76 -0.80 3.15
N LEU A 83 -17.14 -0.33 2.07
CA LEU A 83 -17.75 0.58 1.11
C LEU A 83 -18.63 -0.10 0.05
N GLY A 84 -18.76 -1.43 0.09
CA GLY A 84 -19.49 -2.20 -0.93
C GLY A 84 -18.81 -2.23 -2.30
N GLN A 85 -17.50 -1.98 -2.35
CA GLN A 85 -16.69 -2.02 -3.56
C GLN A 85 -16.09 -3.43 -3.78
N PRO A 86 -15.62 -3.75 -5.00
CA PRO A 86 -14.82 -4.95 -5.24
C PRO A 86 -13.61 -5.02 -4.29
N HIS A 87 -13.34 -6.20 -3.72
CA HIS A 87 -12.29 -6.47 -2.74
C HIS A 87 -11.76 -7.91 -2.86
#